data_AF-U7PQ61-F1
#
_entry.id   AF-U7PQ61-F1
#
_cell.length_a   1.000
_cell.length_b   1.000
_cell.length_c   1.000
_cell.angle_alpha   90.00
_cell.angle_beta   90.00
_cell.angle_gamma   90.00
#
_symmetry.space_group_name_H-M   'P 1'
#
loop_
_entity.id
_entity.type
_entity.pdbx_description
1 polymer ?
#
loop_
_entity_poly.entity_id
_entity_poly.type
_entity_poly.pdbx_seq_one_letter_code
_entity_poly.pdbx_strand_id
1 'polypeptide(L)'
;MWIPSTFDEDEDDETTAREALKQPAYVPFPCHSLLLRGQYDKAYIDVSSGLFLDESGWLSKVQTLDLRAVDFTWSRGTLPRNRLGSLRRLRLWHSGMHVLNYKWLLRSMGHPPLSTVSICISDITEEEHRAYATAPPAGTPLYPLPVHLAVQALLPWATTLRCLTHVVTGHTPWPDRHWDLSKLTAFVALEFLWLESAYFYFNPSKTALTDILPPNLVTLRLSGVSLPAAALAHLRDAIVEEAKFLALARVTIDEQGFDLADANEKAVVQSLSLLHDAGIRVTALPQPLPGYEEPADEDDD
;
A
#
# COMPACT_ATOMS: atom_id res chain seq x y z
N MET A 1 2.59 -11.08 -18.21
CA MET A 1 2.18 -12.50 -18.41
C MET A 1 1.22 -12.87 -17.31
N TRP A 2 0.17 -13.63 -17.60
CA TRP A 2 -0.74 -14.18 -16.59
C TRP A 2 -0.29 -15.60 -16.27
N ILE A 3 -0.05 -15.90 -15.00
CA ILE A 3 0.29 -17.25 -14.54
C ILE A 3 -0.76 -17.63 -13.50
N PRO A 4 -1.60 -18.63 -13.78
CA PRO A 4 -2.41 -19.30 -12.77
C PRO A 4 -1.58 -19.67 -11.55
N SER A 5 -1.87 -19.09 -10.39
CA SER A 5 -1.40 -19.66 -9.13
C SER A 5 -2.53 -20.46 -8.50
N THR A 6 -2.20 -21.72 -8.21
CA THR A 6 -2.69 -22.59 -7.12
C THR A 6 -3.69 -23.71 -7.40
N PHE A 7 -3.57 -24.66 -6.48
CA PHE A 7 -3.93 -26.06 -6.47
C PHE A 7 -5.39 -26.24 -6.05
N ASP A 8 -6.04 -27.27 -6.56
CA ASP A 8 -7.19 -27.88 -5.87
C ASP A 8 -6.64 -28.67 -4.67
N GLU A 9 -7.17 -28.43 -3.48
CA GLU A 9 -6.97 -29.32 -2.32
C GLU A 9 -7.90 -30.55 -2.36
N ASP A 10 -8.73 -30.67 -3.39
CA ASP A 10 -9.64 -31.80 -3.58
C ASP A 10 -9.18 -32.67 -4.77
N GLU A 11 -8.90 -33.95 -4.48
CA GLU A 11 -8.59 -35.05 -5.41
C GLU A 11 -7.12 -35.14 -5.90
N ASP A 12 -6.37 -36.11 -5.36
CA ASP A 12 -5.24 -36.94 -5.85
C ASP A 12 -4.37 -36.58 -7.11
N ASP A 13 -4.45 -35.36 -7.64
CA ASP A 13 -3.82 -34.89 -8.88
C ASP A 13 -2.70 -33.86 -8.58
N GLU A 14 -1.91 -34.11 -7.52
CA GLU A 14 -0.70 -33.33 -7.17
C GLU A 14 0.31 -33.21 -8.34
N THR A 15 0.19 -34.07 -9.35
CA THR A 15 1.07 -34.14 -10.53
C THR A 15 0.77 -33.07 -11.58
N THR A 16 -0.47 -32.66 -11.77
CA THR A 16 -0.89 -31.99 -13.01
C THR A 16 -0.53 -30.49 -13.03
N ALA A 17 -0.59 -29.80 -11.88
CA ALA A 17 -0.16 -28.40 -11.74
C ALA A 17 1.36 -28.25 -11.52
N ARG A 18 1.97 -29.20 -10.80
CA ARG A 18 3.44 -29.28 -10.68
C ARG A 18 4.08 -29.51 -12.04
N GLU A 19 3.45 -30.25 -12.95
CA GLU A 19 3.94 -30.40 -14.32
C GLU A 19 3.74 -29.15 -15.18
N ALA A 20 2.64 -28.40 -15.02
CA ALA A 20 2.43 -27.14 -15.74
C ALA A 20 3.46 -26.05 -15.38
N LEU A 21 3.99 -26.06 -14.15
CA LEU A 21 5.07 -25.19 -13.69
C LEU A 21 6.48 -25.79 -13.89
N LYS A 22 6.62 -27.11 -14.04
CA LYS A 22 7.89 -27.81 -14.35
C LYS A 22 8.19 -27.85 -15.84
N GLN A 23 7.17 -27.76 -16.70
CA GLN A 23 7.42 -27.45 -18.09
C GLN A 23 7.87 -25.99 -18.11
N PRO A 24 9.09 -25.68 -18.60
CA PRO A 24 9.36 -24.32 -18.98
C PRO A 24 8.40 -24.06 -20.14
N ALA A 25 7.21 -23.54 -19.85
CA ALA A 25 6.60 -22.60 -20.76
C ALA A 25 7.68 -21.55 -20.92
N TYR A 26 8.51 -21.73 -21.94
CA TYR A 26 9.53 -20.80 -22.38
C TYR A 26 8.75 -19.51 -22.54
N VAL A 27 8.76 -18.66 -21.51
CA VAL A 27 8.22 -17.32 -21.61
C VAL A 27 9.22 -16.66 -22.53
N PRO A 28 8.90 -16.52 -23.83
CA PRO A 28 9.83 -15.81 -24.66
C PRO A 28 9.76 -14.37 -24.15
N PHE A 29 10.91 -13.69 -24.16
CA PHE A 29 11.02 -12.25 -23.93
C PHE A 29 11.25 -11.80 -22.47
N PRO A 30 12.15 -10.80 -22.28
CA PRO A 30 12.19 -10.09 -21.01
C PRO A 30 10.85 -9.39 -20.81
N CYS A 31 10.11 -9.76 -19.76
CA CYS A 31 8.97 -8.99 -19.32
C CYS A 31 9.42 -7.95 -18.29
N HIS A 32 9.11 -6.68 -18.56
CA HIS A 32 9.33 -5.61 -17.59
C HIS A 32 8.27 -5.60 -16.49
N SER A 33 7.11 -6.22 -16.73
CA SER A 33 6.00 -6.30 -15.78
C SER A 33 5.54 -7.75 -15.60
N LEU A 34 5.52 -8.20 -14.35
CA LEU A 34 5.01 -9.49 -13.93
C LEU A 34 3.77 -9.27 -13.05
N LEU A 35 2.62 -9.83 -13.49
CA LEU A 35 1.37 -9.83 -12.75
C LEU A 35 1.06 -11.27 -12.34
N LEU A 36 0.99 -11.52 -11.04
CA LEU A 36 0.55 -12.80 -10.49
C LEU A 36 -0.76 -12.58 -9.75
N ARG A 37 -1.79 -13.35 -10.13
CA ARG A 37 -3.13 -13.24 -9.56
C ARG A 37 -3.58 -14.62 -9.08
N GLY A 38 -4.06 -14.69 -7.84
CA GLY A 38 -4.77 -15.85 -7.31
C GLY A 38 -6.04 -16.13 -8.13
N GLN A 39 -6.28 -17.39 -8.50
CA GLN A 39 -7.40 -17.74 -9.39
C GLN A 39 -8.79 -17.68 -8.74
N TYR A 40 -8.89 -17.70 -7.42
CA TYR A 40 -10.14 -17.87 -6.69
C TYR A 40 -10.21 -16.97 -5.46
N ASP A 41 -11.40 -16.83 -4.88
CA ASP A 41 -11.69 -16.04 -3.66
C ASP A 41 -10.91 -16.49 -2.41
N LYS A 42 -10.11 -17.55 -2.51
CA LYS A 42 -9.19 -18.06 -1.48
C LYS A 42 -7.77 -18.34 -1.99
N ALA A 43 -7.44 -17.91 -3.20
CA ALA A 43 -6.19 -18.32 -3.83
C ALA A 43 -4.99 -17.63 -3.16
N TYR A 44 -4.12 -18.47 -2.59
CA TYR A 44 -2.76 -18.09 -2.19
C TYR A 44 -1.88 -18.06 -3.44
N ILE A 45 -0.83 -17.24 -3.44
CA ILE A 45 0.25 -17.37 -4.43
C ILE A 45 1.38 -18.14 -3.75
N ASP A 46 1.59 -19.39 -4.16
CA ASP A 46 2.81 -20.10 -3.79
C ASP A 46 3.97 -19.66 -4.68
N VAL A 47 4.67 -18.65 -4.20
CA VAL A 47 5.84 -18.08 -4.84
C VAL A 47 7.07 -19.01 -4.70
N SER A 48 6.97 -20.10 -3.95
CA SER A 48 7.97 -21.17 -3.95
C SER A 48 7.93 -22.06 -5.19
N SER A 49 6.88 -21.93 -6.00
CA SER A 49 6.78 -22.57 -7.32
C SER A 49 7.95 -22.17 -8.23
N GLY A 50 8.29 -23.02 -9.19
CA GLY A 50 9.51 -22.96 -10.01
C GLY A 50 9.84 -21.60 -10.66
N LEU A 51 8.87 -20.69 -10.74
CA LEU A 51 9.02 -19.33 -11.24
C LEU A 51 10.18 -18.55 -10.61
N PHE A 52 10.36 -18.64 -9.28
CA PHE A 52 11.43 -17.92 -8.57
C PHE A 52 12.70 -18.74 -8.34
N LEU A 53 12.60 -20.04 -8.59
CA LEU A 53 13.73 -20.95 -8.63
C LEU A 53 14.43 -20.92 -10.00
N ASP A 54 13.78 -20.37 -11.03
CA ASP A 54 14.33 -20.29 -12.37
C ASP A 54 15.71 -19.60 -12.41
N GLU A 55 16.66 -20.28 -13.04
CA GLU A 55 18.05 -19.87 -13.15
C GLU A 55 18.31 -19.00 -14.38
N SER A 56 17.35 -18.87 -15.30
CA SER A 56 17.55 -18.08 -16.52
C SER A 56 17.74 -16.58 -16.26
N GLY A 57 17.49 -16.12 -15.03
CA GLY A 57 17.82 -14.78 -14.56
C GLY A 57 16.89 -13.69 -15.10
N TRP A 58 15.87 -14.02 -15.87
CA TRP A 58 14.92 -13.05 -16.43
C TRP A 58 14.19 -12.22 -15.37
N LEU A 59 13.93 -12.78 -14.19
CA LEU A 59 13.34 -12.05 -13.06
C LEU A 59 14.13 -10.79 -12.70
N SER A 60 15.45 -10.79 -12.94
CA SER A 60 16.30 -9.62 -12.67
C SER A 60 15.99 -8.45 -13.59
N LYS A 61 15.24 -8.65 -14.68
CA LYS A 61 14.80 -7.63 -15.64
C LYS A 61 13.39 -7.10 -15.35
N VAL A 62 12.65 -7.72 -14.42
CA VAL A 62 11.33 -7.27 -14.01
C VAL A 62 11.47 -5.93 -13.29
N GLN A 63 10.73 -4.94 -13.77
CA GLN A 63 10.66 -3.58 -13.24
C GLN A 63 9.38 -3.35 -12.43
N THR A 64 8.30 -4.04 -12.78
CA THR A 64 7.01 -3.98 -12.06
C THR A 64 6.59 -5.38 -11.63
N LEU A 65 6.32 -5.55 -10.35
CA LEU A 65 5.75 -6.75 -9.76
C LEU A 65 4.40 -6.41 -9.16
N ASP A 66 3.32 -6.94 -9.74
CA ASP A 66 1.96 -6.81 -9.24
C ASP A 66 1.49 -8.17 -8.74
N LEU A 67 1.26 -8.28 -7.43
CA LEU A 67 0.79 -9.49 -6.78
C LEU A 67 -0.62 -9.22 -6.25
N ARG A 68 -1.59 -10.04 -6.69
CA ARG A 68 -2.98 -9.96 -6.24
C ARG A 68 -3.44 -11.30 -5.70
N ALA A 69 -3.69 -11.38 -4.40
CA ALA A 69 -4.13 -12.60 -3.74
C ALA A 69 -4.98 -12.23 -2.53
N VAL A 70 -6.04 -12.97 -2.23
CA VAL A 70 -6.83 -12.72 -1.01
C VAL A 70 -5.93 -12.86 0.21
N ASP A 71 -5.14 -13.94 0.25
CA ASP A 71 -4.22 -14.24 1.35
C ASP A 71 -2.81 -14.55 0.83
N PHE A 72 -1.81 -13.86 1.40
CA PHE A 72 -0.39 -14.11 1.11
C PHE A 72 0.24 -15.01 2.17
N THR A 73 0.43 -16.29 1.84
CA THR A 73 1.20 -17.26 2.63
C THR A 73 2.48 -17.65 1.92
N TRP A 74 3.61 -17.59 2.62
CA TRP A 74 4.92 -17.96 2.07
C TRP A 74 5.50 -19.09 2.91
N SER A 75 5.85 -20.20 2.26
CA SER A 75 6.66 -21.24 2.89
C SER A 75 8.03 -20.67 3.27
N ARG A 76 8.52 -20.97 4.47
CA ARG A 76 9.81 -20.43 4.94
C ARG A 76 10.95 -20.78 3.97
N GLY A 77 11.64 -19.75 3.46
CA GLY A 77 12.97 -19.88 2.85
C GLY A 77 13.02 -20.13 1.33
N THR A 78 11.97 -19.85 0.57
CA THR A 78 11.89 -20.34 -0.83
C THR A 78 12.25 -19.33 -1.91
N LEU A 79 12.31 -18.03 -1.61
CA LEU A 79 12.78 -17.06 -2.59
C LEU A 79 14.30 -16.88 -2.51
N PRO A 80 15.07 -17.24 -3.56
CA PRO A 80 16.47 -16.87 -3.64
C PRO A 80 16.62 -15.35 -3.56
N ARG A 81 17.67 -14.88 -2.88
CA ARG A 81 17.93 -13.44 -2.76
C ARG A 81 18.30 -12.83 -4.11
N ASN A 82 18.01 -11.55 -4.27
CA ASN A 82 18.46 -10.70 -5.38
C ASN A 82 17.89 -11.09 -6.76
N ARG A 83 16.74 -11.77 -6.82
CA ARG A 83 16.12 -12.16 -8.09
C ARG A 83 15.46 -11.00 -8.82
N LEU A 84 15.08 -9.93 -8.13
CA LEU A 84 14.31 -8.81 -8.67
C LEU A 84 15.15 -7.52 -8.73
N GLY A 85 16.42 -7.62 -9.13
CA GLY A 85 17.41 -6.53 -9.04
C GLY A 85 17.05 -5.24 -9.81
N SER A 86 16.16 -5.30 -10.81
CA SER A 86 15.70 -4.11 -11.55
C SER A 86 14.33 -3.59 -11.11
N LEU A 87 13.75 -4.14 -10.04
CA LEU A 87 12.39 -3.80 -9.61
C LEU A 87 12.31 -2.33 -9.17
N ARG A 88 11.37 -1.61 -9.77
CA ARG A 88 11.05 -0.21 -9.47
C ARG A 88 9.68 -0.07 -8.81
N ARG A 89 8.71 -0.90 -9.21
CA ARG A 89 7.32 -0.82 -8.78
C ARG A 89 6.87 -2.14 -8.16
N LEU A 90 6.38 -2.08 -6.93
CA LEU A 90 5.77 -3.20 -6.23
C LEU A 90 4.31 -2.87 -5.94
N ARG A 91 3.38 -3.70 -6.42
CA ARG A 91 1.95 -3.61 -6.10
C ARG A 91 1.52 -4.87 -5.38
N LEU A 92 0.86 -4.70 -4.25
CA LEU A 92 0.31 -5.77 -3.43
C LEU A 92 -1.18 -5.51 -3.23
N TRP A 93 -1.99 -6.49 -3.60
CA TRP A 93 -3.42 -6.49 -3.37
C TRP A 93 -3.81 -7.70 -2.53
N HIS A 94 -4.36 -7.48 -1.34
CA HIS A 94 -4.75 -8.57 -0.45
C HIS A 94 -5.81 -8.23 0.60
N SER A 95 -6.49 -9.24 1.11
CA SER A 95 -7.26 -9.14 2.36
C SER A 95 -6.36 -9.43 3.56
N GLY A 96 -5.50 -10.45 3.48
CA GLY A 96 -4.60 -10.87 4.57
C GLY A 96 -3.15 -11.09 4.14
N MET A 97 -2.20 -10.55 4.92
CA MET A 97 -0.78 -10.83 4.74
C MET A 97 -0.03 -10.78 6.06
N HIS A 98 0.59 -11.90 6.44
CA HIS A 98 1.44 -11.93 7.63
C HIS A 98 2.66 -11.01 7.45
N VAL A 99 3.02 -10.23 8.47
CA VAL A 99 4.16 -9.29 8.38
C VAL A 99 5.49 -9.98 8.06
N LEU A 100 5.69 -11.23 8.49
CA LEU A 100 6.90 -11.99 8.13
C LEU A 100 6.96 -12.28 6.64
N ASN A 101 5.82 -12.54 6.01
CA ASN A 101 5.71 -12.82 4.58
C ASN A 101 6.06 -11.57 3.77
N TYR A 102 5.53 -10.41 4.16
CA TYR A 102 5.91 -9.13 3.59
C TYR A 102 7.42 -8.86 3.73
N LYS A 103 7.97 -9.02 4.95
CA LYS A 103 9.41 -8.84 5.20
C LYS A 103 10.27 -9.82 4.39
N TRP A 104 9.77 -11.02 4.12
CA TRP A 104 10.50 -12.02 3.34
C TRP A 104 10.50 -11.70 1.86
N LEU A 105 9.34 -11.34 1.31
CA LEU A 105 9.24 -10.80 -0.04
C LEU A 105 10.28 -9.69 -0.22
N LEU A 106 10.26 -8.68 0.65
CA LEU A 106 11.18 -7.54 0.58
C LEU A 106 12.66 -7.94 0.63
N ARG A 107 13.03 -8.84 1.55
CA ARG A 107 14.41 -9.35 1.68
C ARG A 107 14.87 -10.10 0.44
N SER A 108 13.98 -10.82 -0.22
CA SER A 108 14.31 -11.61 -1.40
C SER A 108 14.49 -10.77 -2.65
N MET A 109 13.95 -9.55 -2.71
CA MET A 109 14.17 -8.64 -3.84
C MET A 109 15.63 -8.18 -3.95
N GLY A 110 16.38 -8.11 -2.84
CA GLY A 110 17.81 -7.80 -2.85
C GLY A 110 18.17 -6.32 -2.95
N HIS A 111 17.32 -5.43 -2.43
CA HIS A 111 17.49 -3.96 -2.50
C HIS A 111 17.57 -3.38 -3.94
N PRO A 112 16.58 -3.68 -4.80
CA PRO A 112 16.50 -3.03 -6.11
C PRO A 112 16.17 -1.53 -5.96
N PRO A 113 16.30 -0.73 -7.02
CA PRO A 113 15.99 0.71 -7.02
C PRO A 113 14.46 0.94 -7.00
N LEU A 114 13.81 0.50 -5.91
CA LEU A 114 12.38 0.60 -5.70
C LEU A 114 11.99 2.08 -5.56
N SER A 115 11.12 2.53 -6.45
CA SER A 115 10.59 3.90 -6.52
C SER A 115 9.14 3.99 -6.10
N THR A 116 8.36 2.93 -6.29
CA THR A 116 6.91 2.94 -6.09
C THR A 116 6.46 1.69 -5.35
N VAL A 117 5.69 1.87 -4.28
CA VAL A 117 5.04 0.79 -3.55
C VAL A 117 3.57 1.11 -3.36
N SER A 118 2.70 0.21 -3.80
CA SER A 118 1.26 0.30 -3.60
C SER A 118 0.77 -0.92 -2.86
N ILE A 119 0.10 -0.72 -1.74
CA ILE A 119 -0.50 -1.77 -0.93
C ILE A 119 -1.99 -1.44 -0.84
N CYS A 120 -2.81 -2.29 -1.44
CA CYS A 120 -4.25 -2.15 -1.46
C CYS A 120 -4.84 -3.32 -0.70
N ILE A 121 -5.50 -3.01 0.40
CA ILE A 121 -6.17 -4.00 1.22
C ILE A 121 -7.62 -4.08 0.76
N SER A 122 -8.07 -5.26 0.34
CA SER A 122 -9.47 -5.45 -0.03
C SER A 122 -10.39 -5.43 1.19
N ASP A 123 -11.64 -5.03 0.95
CA ASP A 123 -12.72 -5.05 1.92
C ASP A 123 -12.79 -6.41 2.61
N ILE A 124 -12.64 -6.37 3.94
CA ILE A 124 -12.87 -7.51 4.82
C ILE A 124 -14.06 -7.17 5.69
N THR A 125 -14.99 -8.11 5.77
CA THR A 125 -16.14 -7.98 6.65
C THR A 125 -15.69 -7.86 8.10
N GLU A 126 -16.48 -7.18 8.94
CA GLU A 126 -16.19 -7.09 10.38
C GLU A 126 -16.11 -8.50 11.02
N GLU A 127 -16.87 -9.46 10.48
CA GLU A 127 -16.81 -10.87 10.87
C GLU A 127 -15.47 -11.52 10.52
N GLU A 128 -14.95 -11.32 9.30
CA GLU A 128 -13.61 -11.77 8.91
C GLU A 128 -12.55 -11.11 9.81
N HIS A 129 -12.66 -9.81 10.06
CA HIS A 129 -11.77 -9.10 10.97
C HIS A 129 -11.79 -9.71 12.40
N ARG A 130 -12.98 -9.99 12.95
CA ARG A 130 -13.11 -10.68 14.25
C ARG A 130 -12.56 -12.10 14.21
N ALA A 131 -12.80 -12.84 13.12
CA ALA A 131 -12.26 -14.18 12.93
C ALA A 131 -10.72 -14.18 12.94
N TYR A 132 -10.10 -13.22 12.23
CA TYR A 132 -8.65 -13.02 12.28
C TYR A 132 -8.16 -12.67 13.69
N ALA A 133 -8.90 -11.83 14.44
CA ALA A 133 -8.54 -11.44 15.80
C ALA A 133 -8.68 -12.56 16.86
N THR A 134 -9.54 -13.55 16.62
CA THR A 134 -9.93 -14.55 17.64
C THR A 134 -9.45 -15.97 17.38
N ALA A 135 -9.04 -16.31 16.16
CA ALA A 135 -8.56 -17.65 15.84
C ALA A 135 -7.02 -17.73 15.88
N PRO A 136 -6.44 -18.66 16.66
CA PRO A 136 -5.19 -19.30 16.29
C PRO A 136 -5.56 -20.62 15.59
N PRO A 137 -5.84 -20.65 14.28
CA PRO A 137 -5.75 -21.93 13.59
C PRO A 137 -4.26 -22.29 13.51
N ALA A 138 -3.94 -23.58 13.45
CA ALA A 138 -2.58 -24.03 13.20
C ALA A 138 -2.01 -23.37 11.94
N GLY A 139 -1.23 -22.30 12.10
CA GLY A 139 -0.80 -21.44 10.99
C GLY A 139 -0.84 -19.96 11.39
N THR A 140 0.24 -19.24 11.15
CA THR A 140 0.42 -17.83 11.54
C THR A 140 -0.81 -16.98 11.14
N PRO A 141 -1.51 -16.32 12.08
CA PRO A 141 -2.75 -15.61 11.79
C PRO A 141 -2.49 -14.50 10.76
N LEU A 142 -3.23 -14.55 9.66
CA LEU A 142 -3.21 -13.52 8.62
C LEU A 142 -4.02 -12.34 9.14
N TYR A 143 -3.45 -11.15 9.01
CA TYR A 143 -4.15 -9.89 9.24
C TYR A 143 -3.88 -9.02 8.03
N PRO A 144 -4.73 -8.02 7.75
CA PRO A 144 -4.32 -7.00 6.81
C PRO A 144 -3.02 -6.36 7.30
N LEU A 145 -2.13 -5.96 6.37
CA LEU A 145 -0.79 -5.51 6.73
C LEU A 145 -0.88 -4.13 7.38
N PRO A 146 -0.50 -3.97 8.66
CA PRO A 146 -0.57 -2.67 9.31
C PRO A 146 0.41 -1.66 8.67
N VAL A 147 -0.06 -0.44 8.40
CA VAL A 147 0.71 0.60 7.71
C VAL A 147 2.07 0.89 8.38
N HIS A 148 2.15 1.00 9.70
CA HIS A 148 3.40 1.28 10.42
C HIS A 148 4.45 0.16 10.25
N LEU A 149 4.01 -1.10 10.13
CA LEU A 149 4.91 -2.23 9.87
C LEU A 149 5.35 -2.24 8.40
N ALA A 150 4.48 -1.84 7.48
CA ALA A 150 4.82 -1.65 6.08
C ALA A 150 5.91 -0.58 5.94
N VAL A 151 5.67 0.61 6.48
CA VAL A 151 6.63 1.73 6.53
C VAL A 151 7.95 1.32 7.18
N GLN A 152 7.91 0.63 8.33
CA GLN A 152 9.13 0.15 8.98
C GLN A 152 9.94 -0.80 8.10
N ALA A 153 9.30 -1.71 7.37
CA ALA A 153 10.00 -2.66 6.53
C ALA A 153 10.55 -2.03 5.23
N LEU A 154 9.98 -0.90 4.81
CA LEU A 154 10.43 -0.13 3.64
C LEU A 154 11.57 0.86 3.93
N LEU A 155 11.98 1.04 5.19
CA LEU A 155 13.10 1.91 5.58
C LEU A 155 14.38 1.74 4.73
N PRO A 156 14.77 0.53 4.25
CA PRO A 156 15.94 0.41 3.38
C PRO A 156 15.86 1.19 2.07
N TRP A 157 14.68 1.63 1.64
CA TRP A 157 14.44 2.43 0.43
C TRP A 157 14.06 3.87 0.73
N ALA A 158 14.28 4.36 1.95
CA ALA A 158 13.87 5.71 2.36
C ALA A 158 14.47 6.84 1.48
N THR A 159 15.61 6.59 0.83
CA THR A 159 16.27 7.55 -0.08
C THR A 159 15.94 7.35 -1.55
N THR A 160 15.14 6.33 -1.92
CA THR A 160 14.82 6.02 -3.34
C THR A 160 13.32 5.94 -3.60
N LEU A 161 12.53 5.57 -2.60
CA LEU A 161 11.08 5.46 -2.71
C LEU A 161 10.48 6.86 -2.87
N ARG A 162 9.79 7.07 -3.99
CA ARG A 162 9.12 8.32 -4.37
C ARG A 162 7.62 8.27 -4.14
N CYS A 163 7.00 7.11 -4.32
CA CYS A 163 5.56 6.93 -4.17
C CYS A 163 5.24 5.78 -3.21
N LEU A 164 4.40 6.08 -2.22
CA LEU A 164 3.86 5.10 -1.28
C LEU A 164 2.33 5.24 -1.21
N THR A 165 1.63 4.17 -1.53
CA THR A 165 0.18 4.04 -1.33
C THR A 165 -0.11 2.91 -0.35
N HIS A 166 -0.93 3.17 0.67
CA HIS A 166 -1.48 2.14 1.56
C HIS A 166 -2.93 2.47 1.88
N VAL A 167 -3.84 1.74 1.24
CA VAL A 167 -5.30 1.97 1.30
C VAL A 167 -6.05 0.71 1.70
N VAL A 168 -7.21 0.89 2.32
CA VAL A 168 -8.11 -0.20 2.74
C VAL A 168 -9.46 0.07 2.12
N THR A 169 -9.83 -0.69 1.09
CA THR A 169 -11.18 -0.65 0.55
C THR A 169 -12.13 -1.20 1.62
N GLY A 170 -13.33 -0.62 1.79
CA GLY A 170 -14.35 -1.16 2.71
C GLY A 170 -14.49 -0.49 4.08
N HIS A 171 -13.61 0.45 4.45
CA HIS A 171 -13.79 1.33 5.62
C HIS A 171 -14.19 0.65 6.95
N THR A 172 -13.65 -0.51 7.30
CA THR A 172 -13.70 -0.94 8.71
C THR A 172 -12.65 -0.16 9.51
N PRO A 173 -13.03 0.76 10.41
CA PRO A 173 -12.06 1.44 11.27
C PRO A 173 -11.32 0.38 12.09
N TRP A 174 -10.00 0.31 11.91
CA TRP A 174 -9.19 -0.56 12.75
C TRP A 174 -9.26 -0.01 14.17
N PRO A 175 -9.72 -0.80 15.15
CA PRO A 175 -9.98 -0.30 16.48
C PRO A 175 -8.69 0.25 17.10
N ASP A 176 -8.71 1.55 17.43
CA ASP A 176 -7.86 2.27 18.39
C ASP A 176 -6.44 1.72 18.59
N ARG A 177 -5.69 1.56 17.49
CA ARG A 177 -4.25 1.27 17.56
C ARG A 177 -3.50 2.54 17.24
N HIS A 178 -2.71 3.02 18.20
CA HIS A 178 -1.71 4.04 17.96
C HIS A 178 -0.66 3.50 16.99
N TRP A 179 -0.83 3.79 15.70
CA TRP A 179 0.14 3.46 14.68
C TRP A 179 1.26 4.50 14.72
N ASP A 180 2.44 4.09 15.19
CA ASP A 180 3.62 4.95 15.15
C ASP A 180 4.13 5.08 13.70
N LEU A 181 3.73 6.17 13.05
CA LEU A 181 4.14 6.54 11.70
C LEU A 181 5.34 7.51 11.68
N SER A 182 6.01 7.76 12.81
CA SER A 182 7.17 8.68 12.89
C SER A 182 8.29 8.36 11.89
N LYS A 183 8.40 7.08 11.50
CA LYS A 183 9.36 6.59 10.50
C LYS A 183 9.14 7.14 9.09
N LEU A 184 7.95 7.68 8.77
CA LEU A 184 7.70 8.34 7.49
C LEU A 184 8.66 9.53 7.27
N THR A 185 9.06 10.23 8.33
CA THR A 185 10.03 11.35 8.25
C THR A 185 11.38 10.95 7.64
N ALA A 186 11.76 9.67 7.72
CA ALA A 186 13.01 9.17 7.13
C ALA A 186 12.97 9.11 5.59
N PHE A 187 11.78 9.09 4.98
CA PHE A 187 11.60 8.91 3.53
C PHE A 187 11.81 10.22 2.77
N VAL A 188 13.04 10.72 2.77
CA VAL A 188 13.41 12.02 2.19
C VAL A 188 13.19 12.12 0.68
N ALA A 189 13.09 11.00 -0.04
CA ALA A 189 12.82 10.99 -1.47
C ALA A 189 11.32 10.89 -1.82
N LEU A 190 10.44 10.77 -0.82
CA LEU A 190 9.01 10.57 -1.06
C LEU A 190 8.35 11.84 -1.57
N GLU A 191 7.82 11.77 -2.79
CA GLU A 191 7.14 12.85 -3.51
C GLU A 191 5.61 12.66 -3.44
N PHE A 192 5.12 11.41 -3.38
CA PHE A 192 3.71 11.06 -3.32
C PHE A 192 3.41 10.13 -2.13
N LEU A 193 2.42 10.51 -1.34
CA LEU A 193 1.92 9.71 -0.22
C LEU A 193 0.41 9.63 -0.28
N TRP A 194 -0.12 8.41 -0.34
CA TRP A 194 -1.54 8.14 -0.21
C TRP A 194 -1.79 7.14 0.91
N LEU A 195 -2.47 7.59 1.96
CA LEU A 195 -2.80 6.79 3.13
C LEU A 195 -4.28 6.95 3.51
N GLU A 196 -4.82 5.95 4.19
CA GLU A 196 -6.08 6.14 4.93
C GLU A 196 -5.88 7.16 6.05
N SER A 197 -6.85 8.05 6.18
CA SER A 197 -6.87 9.06 7.23
C SER A 197 -7.02 8.48 8.62
N ALA A 198 -7.71 7.33 8.75
CA ALA A 198 -7.83 6.60 10.01
C ALA A 198 -6.48 6.21 10.64
N TYR A 199 -5.40 6.21 9.87
CA TYR A 199 -4.05 5.97 10.39
C TYR A 199 -3.49 7.13 11.19
N PHE A 200 -4.02 8.33 10.99
CA PHE A 200 -3.62 9.53 11.69
C PHE A 200 -4.58 9.74 12.86
N TYR A 201 -4.04 9.70 14.08
CA TYR A 201 -4.83 9.99 15.27
C TYR A 201 -5.07 11.50 15.36
N PHE A 202 -6.07 12.01 14.64
CA PHE A 202 -6.36 13.45 14.51
C PHE A 202 -6.82 14.13 15.81
N ASN A 203 -6.99 13.39 16.91
CA ASN A 203 -7.71 13.90 18.08
C ASN A 203 -6.94 13.58 19.38
N PRO A 204 -5.95 14.39 19.83
CA PRO A 204 -6.05 15.86 19.95
C PRO A 204 -4.79 16.64 19.50
N SER A 205 -3.86 16.03 18.77
CA SER A 205 -2.54 16.62 18.57
C SER A 205 -2.35 17.20 17.17
N LYS A 206 -2.12 18.52 17.10
CA LYS A 206 -1.63 19.23 15.89
C LYS A 206 -0.45 18.50 15.24
N THR A 207 0.38 17.84 16.05
CA THR A 207 1.59 17.12 15.64
C THR A 207 1.33 15.78 14.96
N ALA A 208 0.12 15.22 15.06
CA ALA A 208 -0.13 13.83 14.64
C ALA A 208 0.03 13.63 13.12
N LEU A 209 -0.23 14.66 12.31
CA LEU A 209 -0.01 14.62 10.86
C LEU A 209 1.32 15.30 10.49
N THR A 210 1.54 16.53 10.94
CA THR A 210 2.59 17.40 10.39
C THR A 210 3.99 17.11 10.91
N ASP A 211 4.16 16.40 12.02
CA ASP A 211 5.50 16.02 12.50
C ASP A 211 5.95 14.65 11.96
N ILE A 212 5.07 13.92 11.27
CA ILE A 212 5.37 12.60 10.72
C ILE A 212 5.48 12.57 9.20
N LEU A 213 4.94 13.58 8.50
CA LEU A 213 5.00 13.63 7.04
C LEU A 213 6.44 13.77 6.52
N PRO A 214 6.76 13.16 5.36
CA PRO A 214 8.06 13.33 4.72
C PRO A 214 8.31 14.80 4.30
N PRO A 215 9.56 15.29 4.41
CA PRO A 215 9.85 16.72 4.22
C PRO A 215 9.70 17.22 2.77
N ASN A 216 9.88 16.34 1.78
CA ASN A 216 9.90 16.69 0.36
C ASN A 216 8.62 16.26 -0.39
N LEU A 217 7.54 16.04 0.35
CA LEU A 217 6.28 15.59 -0.20
C LEU A 217 5.72 16.64 -1.17
N VAL A 218 5.33 16.21 -2.37
CA VAL A 218 4.72 17.03 -3.42
C VAL A 218 3.20 16.85 -3.46
N THR A 219 2.74 15.61 -3.27
CA THR A 219 1.33 15.25 -3.25
C THR A 219 0.98 14.41 -2.03
N LEU A 220 -0.04 14.85 -1.29
CA LEU A 220 -0.62 14.12 -0.17
C LEU A 220 -2.06 13.73 -0.50
N ARG A 221 -2.41 12.45 -0.40
CA ARG A 221 -3.79 11.97 -0.46
C ARG A 221 -4.19 11.28 0.84
N LEU A 222 -5.30 11.71 1.42
CA LEU A 222 -5.86 11.16 2.66
C LEU A 222 -7.26 10.62 2.38
N SER A 223 -7.41 9.30 2.48
CA SER A 223 -8.68 8.61 2.21
C SER A 223 -9.54 8.38 3.45
N GLY A 224 -10.86 8.23 3.27
CA GLY A 224 -11.76 7.77 4.35
C GLY A 224 -11.99 8.71 5.54
N VAL A 225 -11.95 10.04 5.34
CA VAL A 225 -12.05 11.04 6.44
C VAL A 225 -13.49 11.49 6.69
N SER A 226 -13.98 11.36 7.92
CA SER A 226 -15.20 12.03 8.41
C SER A 226 -14.92 13.34 9.18
N LEU A 227 -13.69 13.85 9.17
CA LEU A 227 -13.22 15.04 9.93
C LEU A 227 -12.21 15.95 9.18
N PRO A 228 -12.52 16.43 7.97
CA PRO A 228 -11.57 17.20 7.14
C PRO A 228 -11.11 18.52 7.79
N ALA A 229 -11.90 19.15 8.66
CA ALA A 229 -11.62 20.48 9.20
C ALA A 229 -10.34 20.56 10.05
N ALA A 230 -10.15 19.62 10.98
CA ALA A 230 -8.99 19.63 11.87
C ALA A 230 -7.69 19.30 11.11
N ALA A 231 -7.73 18.30 10.22
CA ALA A 231 -6.59 17.93 9.39
C ALA A 231 -6.15 19.09 8.47
N LEU A 232 -7.11 19.75 7.80
CA LEU A 232 -6.84 20.92 6.97
C LEU A 232 -6.30 22.09 7.78
N ALA A 233 -6.83 22.35 8.98
CA ALA A 233 -6.32 23.40 9.85
C ALA A 233 -4.86 23.12 10.28
N HIS A 234 -4.53 21.88 10.64
CA HIS A 234 -3.15 21.51 11.00
C HIS A 234 -2.19 21.61 9.82
N LEU A 235 -2.59 21.16 8.63
CA LEU A 235 -1.79 21.34 7.41
C LEU A 235 -1.56 22.82 7.11
N ARG A 236 -2.62 23.63 7.16
CA ARG A 236 -2.54 25.08 7.00
C ARG A 236 -1.52 25.67 7.96
N ASP A 237 -1.61 25.39 9.25
CA ASP A 237 -0.69 25.97 10.24
C ASP A 237 0.76 25.56 9.97
N ALA A 238 1.01 24.28 9.68
CA ALA A 238 2.36 23.80 9.39
C ALA A 238 2.98 24.46 8.14
N ILE A 239 2.16 24.75 7.12
CA ILE A 239 2.65 25.27 5.84
C ILE A 239 2.75 26.79 5.88
N VAL A 240 1.68 27.46 6.32
CA VAL A 240 1.55 28.92 6.27
C VAL A 240 2.27 29.57 7.45
N GLU A 241 2.18 29.00 8.65
CA GLU A 241 2.77 29.60 9.86
C GLU A 241 4.17 29.05 10.15
N GLU A 242 4.40 27.76 9.92
CA GLU A 242 5.67 27.08 10.27
C GLU A 242 6.61 26.87 9.06
N ALA A 243 6.18 27.22 7.84
CA ALA A 243 6.95 27.06 6.59
C ALA A 243 7.48 25.63 6.34
N LYS A 244 6.73 24.60 6.78
CA LYS A 244 7.01 23.19 6.50
C LYS A 244 6.49 22.78 5.11
N PHE A 245 7.05 21.71 4.55
CA PHE A 245 6.60 21.08 3.29
C PHE A 245 6.61 22.01 2.08
N LEU A 246 7.74 22.70 1.85
CA LEU A 246 7.88 23.70 0.76
C LEU A 246 7.64 23.13 -0.65
N ALA A 247 7.76 21.81 -0.83
CA ALA A 247 7.51 21.14 -2.10
C ALA A 247 6.03 20.74 -2.31
N LEU A 248 5.20 20.81 -1.27
CA LEU A 248 3.82 20.33 -1.32
C LEU A 248 2.99 21.23 -2.24
N ALA A 249 2.44 20.65 -3.30
CA ALA A 249 1.64 21.35 -4.30
C ALA A 249 0.18 20.88 -4.32
N ARG A 250 -0.09 19.66 -3.85
CA ARG A 250 -1.41 19.03 -3.97
C ARG A 250 -1.79 18.28 -2.69
N VAL A 251 -3.01 18.54 -2.23
CA VAL A 251 -3.65 17.77 -1.16
C VAL A 251 -4.98 17.27 -1.66
N THR A 252 -5.18 15.96 -1.61
CA THR A 252 -6.44 15.32 -1.97
C THR A 252 -7.06 14.70 -0.73
N ILE A 253 -8.32 14.99 -0.48
CA ILE A 253 -9.11 14.41 0.61
C ILE A 253 -10.35 13.76 0.02
N ASP A 254 -10.82 12.65 0.60
CA ASP A 254 -12.11 12.10 0.19
C ASP A 254 -13.24 12.98 0.75
N GLU A 255 -14.24 13.25 -0.10
CA GLU A 255 -15.46 13.98 0.17
C GLU A 255 -16.44 13.03 0.87
N GLN A 256 -16.62 13.24 2.18
CA GLN A 256 -17.88 12.90 2.85
C GLN A 256 -18.60 14.22 3.12
N GLY A 257 -19.87 14.29 2.71
CA GLY A 257 -20.67 15.51 2.56
C GLY A 257 -20.36 16.60 3.59
N PHE A 258 -19.72 17.66 3.13
CA PHE A 258 -19.66 18.93 3.84
C PHE A 258 -21.08 19.54 3.83
N ASP A 259 -21.59 19.88 5.00
CA ASP A 259 -22.84 20.63 5.13
C ASP A 259 -22.51 22.10 5.39
N LEU A 260 -22.48 22.89 4.29
CA LEU A 260 -22.24 24.36 4.23
C LEU A 260 -23.03 25.21 5.24
N ALA A 261 -23.95 24.62 6.00
CA ALA A 261 -24.65 25.24 7.11
C ALA A 261 -23.90 25.23 8.47
N ASP A 262 -22.87 24.41 8.68
CA ASP A 262 -22.17 24.30 9.99
C ASP A 262 -21.08 25.38 10.17
N ALA A 263 -20.89 25.91 11.38
CA ALA A 263 -19.83 26.88 11.68
C ALA A 263 -18.41 26.32 11.42
N ASN A 264 -18.27 24.98 11.46
CA ASN A 264 -17.07 24.26 11.06
C ASN A 264 -16.68 24.53 9.59
N GLU A 265 -17.65 24.83 8.73
CA GLU A 265 -17.47 25.14 7.31
C GLU A 265 -16.67 26.42 7.10
N LYS A 266 -16.88 27.46 7.92
CA LYS A 266 -16.11 28.71 7.80
C LYS A 266 -14.62 28.49 8.06
N ALA A 267 -14.29 27.66 9.05
CA ALA A 267 -12.90 27.32 9.36
C ALA A 267 -12.26 26.48 8.25
N VAL A 268 -13.03 25.57 7.63
CA VAL A 268 -12.61 24.82 6.45
C VAL A 268 -12.35 25.77 5.28
N VAL A 269 -13.32 26.61 4.92
CA VAL A 269 -13.21 27.58 3.81
C VAL A 269 -12.01 28.52 4.00
N GLN A 270 -11.81 29.03 5.22
CA GLN A 270 -10.64 29.86 5.54
C GLN A 270 -9.33 29.08 5.37
N SER A 271 -9.28 27.82 5.82
CA SER A 271 -8.09 26.98 5.68
C SER A 271 -7.78 26.65 4.23
N LEU A 272 -8.82 26.35 3.43
CA LEU A 272 -8.69 26.14 2.00
C LEU A 272 -8.18 27.39 1.28
N SER A 273 -8.71 28.58 1.62
CA SER A 273 -8.24 29.85 1.06
C SER A 273 -6.77 30.09 1.34
N LEU A 274 -6.34 29.90 2.59
CA LEU A 274 -4.94 30.12 2.99
C LEU A 274 -3.97 29.11 2.37
N LEU A 275 -4.39 27.85 2.23
CA LEU A 275 -3.62 26.83 1.51
C LEU A 275 -3.50 27.18 0.02
N HIS A 276 -4.59 27.64 -0.59
CA HIS A 276 -4.59 28.08 -1.98
C HIS A 276 -3.67 29.28 -2.20
N ASP A 277 -3.67 30.26 -1.30
CA ASP A 277 -2.75 31.42 -1.35
C ASP A 277 -1.28 31.00 -1.18
N ALA A 278 -1.02 29.90 -0.45
CA ALA A 278 0.29 29.26 -0.36
C ALA A 278 0.66 28.42 -1.60
N GLY A 279 -0.18 28.39 -2.64
CA GLY A 279 0.05 27.66 -3.89
C GLY A 279 -0.37 26.19 -3.86
N ILE A 280 -1.13 25.77 -2.85
CA ILE A 280 -1.54 24.37 -2.66
C ILE A 280 -2.94 24.15 -3.19
N ARG A 281 -3.06 23.24 -4.15
CA ARG A 281 -4.36 22.81 -4.66
C ARG A 281 -4.94 21.74 -3.73
N VAL A 282 -6.04 22.08 -3.06
CA VAL A 282 -6.83 21.11 -2.30
C VAL A 282 -8.00 20.62 -3.15
N THR A 283 -8.12 19.30 -3.30
CA THR A 283 -9.22 18.66 -4.05
C THR A 283 -9.97 17.72 -3.13
N ALA A 284 -11.30 17.84 -3.09
CA ALA A 284 -12.17 16.84 -2.50
C ALA A 284 -12.61 15.87 -3.60
N LEU A 285 -12.36 14.56 -3.44
CA LEU A 285 -12.82 13.54 -4.37
C LEU A 285 -14.03 12.82 -3.79
N PRO A 286 -15.10 12.57 -4.57
CA PRO A 286 -16.18 11.72 -4.09
C PRO A 286 -15.61 10.38 -3.62
N GLN A 287 -16.18 9.83 -2.53
CA GLN A 287 -15.73 8.54 -2.02
C GLN A 287 -15.66 7.51 -3.15
N PRO A 288 -14.51 6.83 -3.34
CA PRO A 288 -14.39 5.83 -4.38
C PRO A 288 -15.33 4.66 -4.11
N LEU A 289 -15.97 4.15 -5.17
CA LEU A 289 -16.82 2.97 -5.05
C LEU A 289 -15.95 1.75 -4.66
N PRO A 290 -16.45 0.86 -3.77
CA PRO A 290 -15.74 -0.37 -3.42
C PRO A 290 -15.29 -1.13 -4.68
N GLY A 291 -14.00 -1.49 -4.73
CA GLY A 291 -13.43 -2.30 -5.82
C GLY A 291 -12.95 -1.55 -7.07
N TYR A 292 -13.05 -0.22 -7.12
CA TYR A 292 -12.59 0.61 -8.26
C TYR A 292 -11.27 1.37 -8.02
N GLU A 293 -10.67 1.25 -6.84
CA GLU A 293 -9.42 1.96 -6.54
C GLU A 293 -8.20 1.23 -7.12
N GLU A 294 -7.85 1.49 -8.37
CA GLU A 294 -6.45 1.29 -8.75
C GLU A 294 -5.60 2.36 -8.05
N PRO A 295 -4.55 1.98 -7.29
CA PRO A 295 -3.63 2.94 -6.71
C PRO A 295 -3.00 3.73 -7.85
N ALA A 296 -2.90 5.05 -7.66
CA ALA A 296 -2.48 5.97 -8.71
C ALA A 296 -1.20 5.47 -9.37
N ASP A 297 -1.30 5.15 -10.65
CA ASP A 297 -0.16 5.36 -11.53
C ASP A 297 0.01 6.87 -11.64
N GLU A 298 1.23 7.35 -11.38
CA GLU A 298 1.61 8.63 -11.96
C GLU A 298 1.31 8.49 -13.45
N ASP A 299 0.36 9.28 -13.95
CA ASP A 299 0.29 9.56 -15.38
C ASP A 299 1.69 10.06 -15.75
N ASP A 300 2.43 9.25 -16.51
CA ASP A 300 3.67 9.65 -17.17
C ASP A 300 3.30 10.76 -18.17
N ASP A 301 3.35 12.02 -17.71
CA ASP A 301 3.57 13.21 -18.56
C ASP A 301 5.05 13.62 -18.48
#